data_AF-A0A7X8IJJ6-F1
#
_entry.id   AF-A0A7X8IJJ6-F1
#
_cell.length_a   1.000
_cell.length_b   1.000
_cell.length_c   1.000
_cell.angle_alpha   90.00
_cell.angle_beta   90.00
_cell.angle_gamma   90.00
#
_symmetry.space_group_name_H-M   'P 1'
#
loop_
_entity.id
_entity.type
_entity.pdbx_description
1 polymer ?
#
loop_
_entity_poly.entity_id
_entity_poly.type
_entity_poly.pdbx_seq_one_letter_code
_entity_poly.pdbx_strand_id
1 'polypeptide(L)'
;MSVVLSGPVRTGDAVFTLGFPQVQLQGAEAKFTDGSISSLSGIGGDPKFFQISVPVQPGNSGGPLLDASGNVVGIVVSRLDAIGTLLATGSLPQNVNYALKSSFVLPLLESLPGVSERLQKPVKLDRPAAIEKTKNAVGLVVCVE
;
A
#
# COMPACT_ATOMS: atom_id res chain seq x y z
N MET A 1 -1.96 5.17 12.92
CA MET A 1 -3.08 4.70 12.06
C MET A 1 -3.56 3.36 12.57
N SER A 2 -4.76 2.91 12.18
CA SER A 2 -5.20 1.55 12.51
C SER A 2 -4.67 0.58 11.46
N VAL A 3 -4.12 -0.54 11.91
CA VAL A 3 -3.75 -1.67 11.06
C VAL A 3 -4.74 -2.78 11.39
N VAL A 4 -5.40 -3.31 10.37
CA VAL A 4 -6.47 -4.31 10.54
C VAL A 4 -6.07 -5.62 9.89
N LEU A 5 -6.65 -6.74 10.34
CA LEU A 5 -6.50 -8.01 9.64
C LEU A 5 -7.05 -7.85 8.22
N SER A 6 -6.31 -8.34 7.23
CA SER A 6 -6.70 -8.23 5.83
C SER A 6 -7.55 -9.41 5.33
N GLY A 7 -7.88 -10.36 6.21
CA GLY A 7 -8.77 -11.49 5.91
C GLY A 7 -10.16 -11.10 5.36
N PRO A 8 -10.80 -10.01 5.84
CA PRO A 8 -12.09 -9.56 5.31
C PRO A 8 -12.02 -8.85 3.95
N VAL A 9 -10.82 -8.52 3.45
CA VAL A 9 -10.63 -7.82 2.17
C VAL A 9 -10.99 -8.75 1.01
N ARG A 10 -11.69 -8.22 0.02
CA ARG A 10 -12.19 -8.95 -1.15
C ARG A 10 -11.71 -8.30 -2.44
N THR A 11 -11.67 -9.11 -3.50
CA THR A 11 -11.49 -8.60 -4.87
C THR A 11 -12.54 -7.53 -5.18
N GLY A 12 -12.10 -6.42 -5.76
CA GLY A 12 -12.93 -5.26 -6.08
C GLY A 12 -13.07 -4.25 -4.95
N ASP A 13 -12.64 -4.54 -3.72
CA ASP A 13 -12.67 -3.56 -2.64
C ASP A 13 -11.80 -2.35 -3.02
N ALA A 14 -12.34 -1.15 -2.80
CA ALA A 14 -11.67 0.10 -3.09
C ALA A 14 -10.54 0.36 -2.08
N VAL A 15 -9.37 0.69 -2.59
CA VAL A 15 -8.17 0.95 -1.79
C VAL A 15 -7.41 2.16 -2.32
N PHE A 16 -6.64 2.79 -1.44
CA PHE A 16 -5.80 3.93 -1.80
C PHE A 16 -4.48 3.92 -1.05
N THR A 17 -3.53 4.73 -1.52
CA THR A 17 -2.26 5.01 -0.83
C THR A 17 -1.92 6.48 -0.98
N LEU A 18 -1.16 7.00 -0.01
CA LEU A 18 -0.42 8.25 -0.18
C LEU A 18 1.07 7.98 -0.07
N GLY A 19 1.87 8.67 -0.88
CA GLY A 19 3.31 8.50 -0.91
C GLY A 19 4.00 9.68 -1.57
N PHE A 20 5.31 9.54 -1.78
CA PHE A 20 6.16 10.59 -2.33
C PHE A 20 6.85 10.06 -3.59
N PRO A 21 6.10 9.80 -4.68
CA PRO A 21 6.66 9.19 -5.87
C PRO A 21 7.62 10.14 -6.59
N GLN A 22 8.79 9.64 -6.98
CA GLN A 22 9.79 10.35 -7.80
C GLN A 22 10.02 11.80 -7.33
N VAL A 23 10.41 11.99 -6.07
CA VAL A 23 10.53 13.33 -5.43
C VAL A 23 11.38 14.30 -6.26
N GLN A 24 12.45 13.83 -6.90
CA GLN A 24 13.32 14.63 -7.76
C GLN A 24 12.59 15.19 -9.00
N LEU A 25 11.54 14.52 -9.48
CA LEU A 25 10.77 14.91 -10.67
C LEU A 25 9.42 15.56 -10.32
N GLN A 26 8.76 15.10 -9.26
CA GLN A 26 7.39 15.48 -8.91
C GLN A 26 7.29 16.33 -7.62
N GLY A 27 8.42 16.68 -7.00
CA GLY A 27 8.48 17.44 -5.76
C GLY A 27 8.10 16.65 -4.50
N ALA A 28 8.18 17.31 -3.35
CA ALA A 28 8.05 16.69 -2.01
C ALA A 28 6.62 16.70 -1.44
N GLU A 29 5.60 17.11 -2.19
CA GLU A 29 4.21 16.96 -1.74
C GLU A 29 3.82 15.47 -1.69
N ALA A 30 3.00 15.05 -0.73
CA ALA A 30 2.42 13.71 -0.72
C ALA A 30 1.34 13.58 -1.80
N LYS A 31 1.41 12.54 -2.63
CA LYS A 31 0.48 12.29 -3.74
C LYS A 31 -0.51 11.21 -3.34
N PHE A 32 -1.78 11.47 -3.64
CA PHE A 32 -2.86 10.50 -3.51
C PHE A 32 -2.98 9.64 -4.78
N THR A 33 -3.14 8.34 -4.60
CA THR A 33 -3.46 7.40 -5.69
C THR A 33 -4.40 6.32 -5.18
N ASP A 34 -5.36 5.90 -5.99
CA ASP A 34 -6.34 4.89 -5.63
C ASP A 34 -6.61 3.87 -6.75
N GLY A 35 -7.39 2.86 -6.39
CA GLY A 35 -7.71 1.72 -7.23
C GLY A 35 -8.49 0.68 -6.45
N SER A 36 -8.31 -0.58 -6.82
CA SER A 36 -8.99 -1.71 -6.19
C SER A 36 -8.06 -2.89 -5.97
N ILE A 37 -8.52 -3.83 -5.15
CA ILE A 37 -7.92 -5.17 -5.05
C ILE A 37 -8.25 -5.95 -6.31
N SER A 38 -7.26 -6.18 -7.17
CA SER A 38 -7.42 -6.96 -8.40
C SER A 38 -7.42 -8.46 -8.13
N SER A 39 -6.63 -8.92 -7.15
CA SER A 39 -6.58 -10.33 -6.73
C SER A 39 -6.13 -10.47 -5.29
N LEU A 40 -6.55 -11.56 -4.64
CA LEU A 40 -6.15 -11.95 -3.28
C LEU A 40 -4.81 -12.70 -3.23
N SER A 41 -4.12 -12.82 -4.36
CA SER A 41 -2.79 -13.42 -4.48
C SER A 41 -1.89 -12.55 -5.36
N GLY A 42 -0.58 -12.60 -5.09
CA GLY A 42 0.45 -11.94 -5.88
C GLY A 42 0.95 -12.77 -7.07
N ILE A 43 2.16 -12.42 -7.53
CA ILE A 43 2.86 -13.11 -8.62
C ILE A 43 2.90 -14.62 -8.36
N GLY A 44 2.56 -15.42 -9.37
CA GLY A 44 2.59 -16.88 -9.28
C GLY A 44 1.61 -17.46 -8.24
N GLY A 45 0.62 -16.69 -7.78
CA GLY A 45 -0.33 -17.12 -6.77
C GLY A 45 0.16 -16.96 -5.33
N ASP A 46 1.22 -16.18 -5.06
CA ASP A 46 1.74 -15.99 -3.70
C ASP A 46 0.64 -15.43 -2.76
N PRO A 47 0.22 -16.18 -1.72
CA PRO A 47 -0.89 -15.80 -0.86
C PRO A 47 -0.56 -14.65 0.10
N LYS A 48 0.72 -14.25 0.21
CA LYS A 48 1.15 -13.14 1.09
C LYS A 48 0.74 -11.78 0.55
N PHE A 49 0.48 -11.67 -0.75
CA PHE A 49 0.27 -10.39 -1.41
C PHE A 49 -1.14 -10.24 -1.94
N PHE A 50 -1.61 -9.00 -2.01
CA PHE A 50 -2.66 -8.58 -2.91
C PHE A 50 -2.04 -8.17 -4.24
N GLN A 51 -2.73 -8.45 -5.34
CA GLN A 51 -2.56 -7.67 -6.56
C GLN A 51 -3.52 -6.47 -6.50
N ILE A 52 -3.02 -5.28 -6.84
CA ILE A 52 -3.78 -4.03 -6.78
C ILE A 52 -3.65 -3.26 -8.09
N SER A 53 -4.71 -2.52 -8.43
CA SER A 53 -4.71 -1.61 -9.58
C SER A 53 -4.19 -0.21 -9.25
N VAL A 54 -3.93 0.08 -7.97
CA VAL A 54 -3.45 1.40 -7.51
C VAL A 54 -2.15 1.75 -8.24
N PRO A 55 -2.04 2.91 -8.91
CA PRO A 55 -0.79 3.32 -9.56
C PRO A 55 0.36 3.44 -8.56
N VAL A 56 1.41 2.63 -8.73
CA VAL A 56 2.59 2.62 -7.85
C VAL A 56 3.84 2.97 -8.66
N GLN A 57 4.59 3.94 -8.15
CA GLN A 57 5.88 4.37 -8.69
C GLN A 57 6.95 4.29 -7.60
N PRO A 58 8.26 4.32 -7.95
CA PRO A 58 9.32 4.50 -6.96
C PRO A 58 9.01 5.69 -6.04
N GLY A 59 9.04 5.46 -4.72
CA GLY A 59 8.61 6.41 -3.69
C GLY A 59 7.23 6.13 -3.06
N ASN A 60 6.45 5.19 -3.63
CA ASN A 60 5.26 4.63 -2.96
C ASN A 60 5.56 3.34 -2.17
N SER A 61 6.66 2.66 -2.48
CA SER A 61 7.11 1.45 -1.77
C SER A 61 7.35 1.74 -0.28
N GLY A 62 6.86 0.86 0.59
CA GLY A 62 6.82 1.04 2.05
C GLY A 62 5.58 1.80 2.55
N GLY A 63 4.82 2.43 1.66
CA GLY A 63 3.61 3.16 2.01
C GLY A 63 2.43 2.25 2.41
N PRO A 64 1.48 2.76 3.21
CA PRO A 64 0.30 2.00 3.61
C PRO A 64 -0.69 1.85 2.45
N LEU A 65 -1.20 0.64 2.24
CA LEU A 65 -2.41 0.41 1.44
C LEU A 65 -3.62 0.48 2.37
N LEU A 66 -4.52 1.43 2.12
CA LEU A 66 -5.68 1.69 2.97
C LEU A 66 -6.98 1.24 2.31
N ASP A 67 -7.91 0.74 3.12
CA ASP A 67 -9.31 0.58 2.74
C ASP A 67 -10.02 1.95 2.64
N ALA A 68 -11.26 1.95 2.13
CA ALA A 68 -12.06 3.16 2.02
C ALA A 68 -12.35 3.88 3.36
N SER A 69 -12.16 3.21 4.50
CA SER A 69 -12.37 3.75 5.85
C SER A 69 -11.10 4.32 6.49
N GLY A 70 -9.94 4.24 5.81
CA GLY A 70 -8.66 4.71 6.31
C GLY A 70 -7.94 3.73 7.24
N ASN A 71 -8.28 2.43 7.18
CA ASN A 71 -7.53 1.39 7.88
C ASN A 71 -6.47 0.80 6.96
N VAL A 72 -5.29 0.51 7.50
CA VAL A 72 -4.21 -0.15 6.76
C VAL A 72 -4.53 -1.64 6.60
N VAL A 73 -4.68 -2.07 5.36
CA VAL A 73 -4.93 -3.46 4.95
C VAL A 73 -3.71 -4.13 4.31
N GLY A 74 -2.66 -3.35 4.02
CA GLY A 74 -1.40 -3.87 3.53
C GLY A 74 -0.30 -2.81 3.42
N ILE A 75 0.87 -3.24 2.94
CA ILE A 75 2.03 -2.38 2.67
C ILE A 75 2.37 -2.49 1.19
N VAL A 76 2.43 -1.36 0.50
CA VAL A 76 2.86 -1.32 -0.91
C VAL A 76 4.33 -1.71 -1.00
N VAL A 77 4.67 -2.70 -1.83
CA VAL A 77 6.05 -3.21 -1.94
C VAL A 77 6.62 -2.97 -3.33
N SER A 78 5.97 -3.50 -4.35
CA SER A 78 6.54 -3.54 -5.70
C SER A 78 5.47 -3.42 -6.79
N ARG A 79 5.95 -2.97 -7.95
CA ARG A 79 5.27 -3.10 -9.24
C ARG A 79 5.79 -4.32 -9.97
N LEU A 80 5.01 -4.92 -10.86
CA LEU A 80 5.51 -5.98 -11.73
C LEU A 80 6.70 -5.45 -12.56
N ASP A 81 7.74 -6.26 -12.75
CA ASP A 81 8.93 -5.84 -13.48
C ASP A 81 8.59 -5.48 -14.93
N ALA A 82 8.75 -4.21 -15.28
CA ALA A 82 8.38 -3.68 -16.57
C ALA A 82 9.25 -4.26 -17.70
N ILE A 83 10.56 -4.41 -17.47
CA ILE A 83 11.48 -4.91 -18.49
C ILE A 83 11.27 -6.40 -18.71
N GLY A 84 11.26 -7.20 -17.62
CA GLY A 84 10.99 -8.63 -17.70
C GLY A 84 9.64 -8.94 -18.34
N THR A 85 8.59 -8.19 -18.00
CA THR A 85 7.27 -8.36 -18.61
C THR A 85 7.25 -7.99 -20.09
N LEU A 86 7.92 -6.90 -20.48
CA LEU A 86 8.03 -6.51 -21.89
C LEU A 86 8.75 -7.59 -22.71
N LEU A 87 9.87 -8.10 -22.19
CA LEU A 87 10.63 -9.16 -22.85
C LEU A 87 9.83 -10.47 -22.97
N ALA A 88 9.03 -10.80 -21.96
CA ALA A 88 8.25 -12.05 -21.93
C ALA A 88 6.93 -11.98 -22.73
N THR A 89 6.28 -10.81 -22.77
CA THR A 89 4.90 -10.67 -23.30
C THR A 89 4.77 -9.75 -24.51
N GLY A 90 5.81 -8.97 -24.82
CA GLY A 90 5.76 -7.93 -25.84
C GLY A 90 4.99 -6.67 -25.42
N SER A 91 4.57 -6.57 -24.15
CA SER A 91 3.79 -5.44 -23.63
C SER A 91 4.29 -4.96 -22.26
N LEU A 92 4.15 -3.67 -21.98
CA LEU A 92 4.44 -3.12 -20.66
C LEU A 92 3.26 -3.39 -19.71
N PRO A 93 3.52 -3.79 -18.46
CA PRO A 93 2.46 -3.96 -17.47
C PRO A 93 1.88 -2.60 -17.10
N GLN A 94 0.55 -2.53 -17.05
CA GLN A 94 -0.18 -1.32 -16.65
C GLN A 94 -1.10 -1.67 -15.48
N ASN A 95 -1.00 -0.90 -14.39
CA ASN A 95 -1.83 -1.08 -13.19
C ASN A 95 -1.77 -2.50 -12.59
N VAL A 96 -0.60 -3.13 -12.64
CA VAL A 96 -0.32 -4.42 -11.98
C VAL A 96 0.75 -4.21 -10.92
N ASN A 97 0.29 -3.97 -9.69
CA ASN A 97 1.13 -3.71 -8.53
C ASN A 97 0.77 -4.65 -7.38
N TYR A 98 1.62 -4.70 -6.36
CA TYR A 98 1.47 -5.64 -5.26
C TYR A 98 1.63 -4.95 -3.90
N ALA A 99 0.84 -5.43 -2.94
CA ALA A 99 0.93 -5.03 -1.55
C ALA A 99 0.98 -6.26 -0.63
N LEU A 100 1.89 -6.25 0.34
CA LEU A 100 1.97 -7.26 1.39
C LEU A 100 0.74 -7.14 2.30
N LYS A 101 0.03 -8.23 2.51
CA LYS A 101 -1.15 -8.27 3.38
C LYS A 101 -0.78 -7.89 4.83
N SER A 102 -1.55 -7.00 5.45
CA SER A 102 -1.32 -6.57 6.84
C SER A 102 -1.35 -7.72 7.84
N SER A 103 -2.07 -8.81 7.56
CA SER A 103 -2.06 -10.04 8.39
C SER A 103 -0.66 -10.68 8.55
N PHE A 104 0.30 -10.41 7.66
CA PHE A 104 1.69 -10.85 7.83
C PHE A 104 2.54 -9.85 8.62
N VAL A 105 2.08 -8.60 8.73
CA VAL A 105 2.78 -7.50 9.40
C VAL A 105 2.32 -7.36 10.85
N LEU A 106 1.03 -7.58 11.11
CA LEU A 106 0.42 -7.43 12.43
C LEU A 106 1.12 -8.23 13.52
N PRO A 107 1.43 -9.54 13.34
CA PRO A 107 2.13 -10.30 14.38
C PRO A 107 3.50 -9.70 14.74
N LEU A 108 4.22 -9.14 13.76
CA LEU A 108 5.47 -8.43 14.02
C LEU A 108 5.21 -7.17 14.85
N LEU A 109 4.25 -6.33 14.47
CA LEU A 109 3.92 -5.10 15.22
C LEU A 109 3.45 -5.39 16.65
N GLU A 110 2.69 -6.46 16.85
CA GLU A 110 2.21 -6.91 18.15
C GLU A 110 3.34 -7.47 19.02
N SER A 111 4.39 -8.03 18.41
CA SER A 111 5.55 -8.57 19.13
C SER A 111 6.54 -7.51 19.62
N LEU A 112 6.44 -6.25 19.13
CA LEU A 112 7.38 -5.19 19.41
C LEU A 112 6.95 -4.34 20.64
N PRO A 113 7.75 -4.32 21.74
CA PRO A 113 7.46 -3.49 22.91
C PRO A 113 7.41 -2.00 22.55
N GLY A 114 6.43 -1.28 23.08
CA GLY A 114 6.20 0.14 22.80
C GLY A 114 5.53 0.45 21.45
N VAL A 115 5.44 -0.52 20.54
CA VAL A 115 4.69 -0.41 19.27
C VAL A 115 3.29 -0.98 19.42
N SER A 116 3.17 -2.16 20.04
CA SER A 116 1.89 -2.86 20.23
C SER A 116 0.85 -1.99 20.95
N GLU A 117 1.27 -1.22 21.94
CA GLU A 117 0.46 -0.34 22.77
C GLU A 117 -0.01 0.91 22.01
N ARG A 118 0.64 1.23 20.89
CA ARG A 118 0.32 2.37 20.02
C ARG A 118 -0.58 1.99 18.84
N LEU A 119 -0.88 0.69 18.66
CA LEU A 119 -1.79 0.23 17.62
C LEU A 119 -3.19 0.80 17.85
N GLN A 120 -3.68 1.55 16.88
CA GLN A 120 -5.00 2.17 16.96
C GLN A 120 -6.10 1.15 16.60
N LYS A 121 -7.22 1.22 17.31
CA LYS A 121 -8.43 0.46 16.97
C LYS A 121 -8.93 0.80 15.55
N PRO A 122 -9.61 -0.13 14.87
CA PRO A 122 -10.22 0.12 13.56
C PRO A 122 -11.06 1.39 13.58
N VAL A 123 -10.93 2.19 12.53
CA VAL A 123 -11.68 3.43 12.34
C VAL A 123 -12.64 3.28 11.17
N LYS A 124 -13.70 4.09 11.18
CA LYS A 124 -14.64 4.22 10.08
C LYS A 124 -14.74 5.70 9.72
N LEU A 125 -13.76 6.17 8.97
CA LEU A 125 -13.72 7.54 8.48
C LEU A 125 -14.43 7.64 7.14
N ASP A 126 -14.96 8.82 6.83
CA ASP A 126 -15.29 9.12 5.44
C ASP A 126 -13.99 9.30 4.62
N ARG A 127 -14.12 9.29 3.30
CA ARG A 127 -12.96 9.30 2.41
C ARG A 127 -12.10 10.57 2.57
N PRO A 128 -12.66 11.80 2.65
CA PRO A 128 -11.84 12.99 2.88
C PRO A 128 -11.06 12.94 4.20
N ALA A 129 -11.69 12.56 5.32
CA ALA A 129 -11.02 12.46 6.61
C ALA A 129 -9.97 11.33 6.62
N ALA A 130 -10.24 10.22 5.93
CA ALA A 130 -9.26 9.15 5.75
C ALA A 130 -8.03 9.65 5.01
N ILE A 131 -8.20 10.40 3.91
CA ILE A 131 -7.09 10.98 3.14
C ILE A 131 -6.30 11.97 3.97
N GLU A 132 -6.96 12.90 4.66
CA GLU A 132 -6.30 13.91 5.49
C GLU A 132 -5.50 13.27 6.63
N LYS A 133 -6.12 12.33 7.37
CA LYS A 133 -5.43 11.59 8.43
C LYS A 133 -4.22 10.82 7.89
N THR A 134 -4.33 10.27 6.69
CA THR A 134 -3.22 9.56 6.03
C THR A 134 -2.10 10.50 5.61
N LYS A 135 -2.43 11.67 5.05
CA LYS A 135 -1.44 12.69 4.65
C LYS A 135 -0.55 13.09 5.82
N ASN A 136 -1.10 13.17 7.03
CA ASN A 136 -0.36 13.50 8.26
C ASN A 136 0.43 12.32 8.85
N ALA A 137 0.22 11.10 8.36
CA ALA A 137 0.83 9.88 8.88
C ALA A 137 1.87 9.26 7.94
N VAL A 138 1.98 9.72 6.70
CA VAL A 138 3.00 9.29 5.74
C VAL A 138 4.18 10.26 5.78
N GLY A 139 5.41 9.71 5.81
CA GLY A 139 6.64 10.49 5.84
C GLY A 139 7.52 10.17 4.65
N LEU A 140 8.26 11.18 4.17
CA LEU A 140 9.31 11.00 3.19
C LEU A 140 10.60 10.62 3.90
N VAL A 141 11.13 9.42 3.62
CA VAL A 141 12.43 8.98 4.09
C VAL A 141 13.45 9.25 2.98
N VAL A 142 14.48 10.05 3.31
CA VAL A 142 15.61 10.33 2.41
C VAL A 142 16.89 9.82 3.06
N CYS A 143 17.74 9.16 2.27
CA CYS A 143 19.12 8.94 2.67
C CYS A 143 19.88 10.25 2.50
N VAL A 144 20.48 10.74 3.57
CA VAL A 144 21.50 11.79 3.52
C VAL A 144 22.86 11.09 3.53
N GLU A 145 23.68 11.37 2.51
CA GLU A 145 25.08 10.96 2.44
C GLU A 145 25.98 11.86 3.28
#